data_AF-K9QC59-F1
#
_entry.id   AF-K9QC59-F1
#
_cell.length_a   1.000
_cell.length_b   1.000
_cell.length_c   1.000
_cell.angle_alpha   90.00
_cell.angle_beta   90.00
_cell.angle_gamma   90.00
#
_symmetry.space_group_name_H-M   'P 1'
#
loop_
_entity.id
_entity.type
_entity.pdbx_description
1 polymer ?
#
loop_
_entity_poly.entity_id
_entity_poly.type
_entity_poly.pdbx_seq_one_letter_code
_entity_poly.pdbx_strand_id
1 'polypeptide(L)'
;MRDNSEKLRDILEAIERIDKYAVQGREAFEENELIQTWFIQHLQIIGEASRVLSADIREENPGVPWSQMIGMRNILTHNYFEIDLDVVWLVVERELPNLKPQIEAILQTLS
;
A
#
# COMPACT_ATOMS: atom_id res chain seq x y z
N MET A 1 -16.85 -13.35 -6.34
CA MET A 1 -15.79 -12.42 -6.77
C MET A 1 -15.92 -11.19 -5.89
N ARG A 2 -14.83 -10.71 -5.27
CA ARG A 2 -14.89 -9.55 -4.37
C ARG A 2 -15.19 -8.27 -5.15
N ASP A 3 -15.99 -7.38 -4.59
CA ASP A 3 -16.35 -6.12 -5.22
C ASP A 3 -15.23 -5.06 -5.10
N ASN A 4 -15.41 -3.90 -5.72
CA ASN A 4 -14.40 -2.83 -5.68
C ASN A 4 -14.28 -2.19 -4.30
N SER A 5 -15.37 -2.06 -3.56
CA SER A 5 -15.37 -1.51 -2.20
C SER A 5 -14.59 -2.38 -1.23
N GLU A 6 -14.72 -3.72 -1.34
CA GLU A 6 -13.91 -4.66 -0.59
C GLU A 6 -12.41 -4.54 -0.88
N LYS A 7 -12.02 -4.35 -2.16
CA LYS A 7 -10.60 -4.19 -2.55
C LYS A 7 -10.03 -2.85 -2.06
N LEU A 8 -10.81 -1.77 -2.11
CA LEU A 8 -10.40 -0.48 -1.55
C LEU A 8 -10.24 -0.57 -0.03
N ARG A 9 -11.11 -1.33 0.66
CA ARG A 9 -10.96 -1.61 2.10
C ARG A 9 -9.71 -2.42 2.41
N ASP A 10 -9.29 -3.35 1.55
CA ASP A 10 -8.00 -4.04 1.73
C ASP A 10 -6.82 -3.07 1.74
N ILE A 11 -6.85 -2.05 0.86
CA ILE A 11 -5.81 -1.02 0.82
C ILE A 11 -5.80 -0.24 2.14
N LEU A 12 -6.97 0.20 2.63
CA LEU A 12 -7.07 0.92 3.90
C LEU A 12 -6.63 0.07 5.09
N GLU A 13 -7.09 -1.18 5.18
CA GLU A 13 -6.67 -2.06 6.26
C GLU A 13 -5.16 -2.26 6.21
N ALA A 14 -4.57 -2.49 5.04
CA ALA A 14 -3.12 -2.64 4.91
C ALA A 14 -2.34 -1.39 5.35
N ILE A 15 -2.82 -0.19 5.01
CA ILE A 15 -2.24 1.07 5.51
C ILE A 15 -2.34 1.13 7.04
N GLU A 16 -3.49 0.83 7.63
CA GLU A 16 -3.67 0.83 9.09
C GLU A 16 -2.78 -0.19 9.81
N ARG A 17 -2.57 -1.37 9.20
CA ARG A 17 -1.63 -2.38 9.71
C ARG A 17 -0.20 -1.86 9.71
N ILE A 18 0.20 -1.11 8.69
CA ILE A 18 1.52 -0.47 8.62
C ILE A 18 1.63 0.65 9.67
N ASP A 19 0.65 1.56 9.72
CA ASP A 19 0.61 2.71 10.65
C ASP A 19 0.83 2.28 12.11
N LYS A 20 0.25 1.13 12.50
CA LYS A 20 0.39 0.54 13.85
C LYS A 20 1.85 0.41 14.31
N TYR A 21 2.78 0.13 13.40
CA TYR A 21 4.21 0.00 13.72
C TYR A 21 5.03 1.18 13.20
N ALA A 22 4.56 1.90 12.17
CA ALA A 22 5.28 3.07 11.62
C ALA A 22 5.45 4.19 12.66
N VAL A 23 4.52 4.32 13.61
CA VAL A 23 4.59 5.26 14.74
C VAL A 23 5.83 5.05 15.64
N GLN A 24 6.44 3.85 15.61
CA GLN A 24 7.66 3.56 16.37
C GLN A 24 8.92 4.17 15.74
N GLY A 25 8.80 4.71 14.52
CA GLY A 25 9.86 5.41 13.82
C GLY A 25 10.79 4.51 13.02
N ARG A 26 11.71 5.16 12.30
CA ARG A 26 12.63 4.51 11.36
C ARG A 26 13.58 3.53 12.04
N GLU A 27 14.11 3.89 13.21
CA GLU A 27 15.03 3.04 13.97
C GLU A 27 14.39 1.69 14.31
N ALA A 28 13.14 1.70 14.80
CA ALA A 28 12.41 0.46 15.08
C ALA A 28 12.19 -0.41 13.84
N PHE A 29 12.01 0.20 12.65
CA PHE A 29 11.94 -0.51 11.39
C PHE A 29 13.30 -1.11 11.00
N GLU A 30 14.39 -0.35 11.08
CA GLU A 30 15.74 -0.82 10.71
C GLU A 30 16.25 -1.94 11.62
N GLU A 31 15.92 -1.91 12.90
CA GLU A 31 16.41 -2.88 13.89
C GLU A 31 15.53 -4.14 14.02
N ASN A 32 14.35 -4.17 13.38
CA ASN A 32 13.38 -5.26 13.57
C ASN A 32 12.93 -5.89 12.24
N GLU A 33 13.49 -7.05 11.93
CA GLU A 33 13.16 -7.86 10.74
C GLU A 33 11.66 -8.20 10.65
N LEU A 34 10.96 -8.38 11.77
CA LEU A 34 9.52 -8.64 11.76
C LEU A 34 8.74 -7.40 11.32
N ILE A 35 9.16 -6.19 11.71
CA ILE A 35 8.53 -4.95 11.25
C ILE A 35 8.82 -4.74 9.75
N GLN A 36 10.03 -5.02 9.29
CA GLN A 36 10.39 -4.95 7.87
C GLN A 36 9.52 -5.89 7.04
N THR A 37 9.45 -7.16 7.45
CA THR A 37 8.63 -8.18 6.79
C THR A 37 7.16 -7.81 6.82
N TRP A 38 6.68 -7.26 7.94
CA TRP A 38 5.31 -6.79 8.08
C TRP A 38 4.98 -5.67 7.09
N PHE A 39 5.85 -4.66 6.93
CA PHE A 39 5.65 -3.58 5.97
C PHE A 39 5.67 -4.08 4.53
N ILE A 40 6.66 -4.89 4.18
CA ILE A 40 6.80 -5.49 2.84
C ILE A 40 5.53 -6.28 2.48
N GLN A 41 5.00 -7.09 3.39
CA GLN A 41 3.79 -7.86 3.17
C GLN A 41 2.57 -6.97 2.90
N HIS A 42 2.37 -5.91 3.69
CA HIS A 42 1.21 -5.05 3.55
C HIS A 42 1.32 -4.12 2.32
N LEU A 43 2.52 -3.69 1.94
CA LEU A 43 2.76 -3.00 0.66
C LEU A 43 2.43 -3.91 -0.54
N GLN A 44 2.73 -5.21 -0.46
CA GLN A 44 2.31 -6.17 -1.49
C GLN A 44 0.78 -6.29 -1.58
N ILE A 45 0.08 -6.31 -0.43
CA ILE A 45 -1.40 -6.33 -0.39
C ILE A 45 -1.97 -5.09 -1.06
N ILE A 46 -1.44 -3.89 -0.75
CA ILE A 46 -1.86 -2.63 -1.39
C ILE A 46 -1.72 -2.70 -2.91
N GLY A 47 -0.58 -3.17 -3.41
CA GLY A 47 -0.35 -3.30 -4.84
C GLY A 47 -1.19 -4.37 -5.51
N GLU A 48 -1.44 -5.50 -4.85
CA GLU A 48 -2.31 -6.56 -5.38
C GLU A 48 -3.77 -6.10 -5.45
N ALA A 49 -4.28 -5.47 -4.39
CA ALA A 49 -5.62 -4.87 -4.37
C ALA A 49 -5.77 -3.83 -5.49
N SER A 50 -4.76 -2.98 -5.69
CA SER A 50 -4.68 -2.02 -6.79
C SER A 50 -4.69 -2.68 -8.18
N ARG A 51 -4.06 -3.84 -8.32
CA ARG A 51 -4.00 -4.59 -9.58
C ARG A 51 -5.35 -5.20 -9.96
N VAL A 52 -6.10 -5.70 -8.98
CA VAL A 52 -7.39 -6.39 -9.19
C VAL A 52 -8.61 -5.48 -9.16
N LEU A 53 -8.44 -4.19 -8.85
CA LEU A 53 -9.47 -3.16 -9.03
C LEU A 53 -9.86 -3.04 -10.51
N SER A 54 -11.13 -2.73 -10.78
CA SER A 54 -11.59 -2.53 -12.16
C SER A 54 -10.86 -1.36 -12.83
N ALA A 55 -10.83 -1.37 -14.17
CA ALA A 55 -10.28 -0.26 -14.93
C ALA A 55 -11.03 1.04 -14.63
N ASP A 56 -12.37 1.00 -14.63
CA ASP A 56 -13.25 2.15 -14.38
C ASP A 56 -12.87 2.93 -13.11
N ILE A 57 -12.69 2.24 -11.96
CA ILE A 57 -12.32 2.91 -10.70
C ILE A 57 -10.95 3.59 -10.82
N ARG A 58 -10.00 2.97 -11.51
CA ARG A 58 -8.65 3.53 -11.68
C ARG A 58 -8.65 4.71 -12.64
N GLU A 59 -9.45 4.64 -13.69
CA GLU A 59 -9.58 5.68 -14.71
C GLU A 59 -10.35 6.91 -14.19
N GLU A 60 -11.37 6.71 -13.36
CA GLU A 60 -12.12 7.78 -12.69
C GLU A 60 -11.31 8.49 -11.59
N ASN A 61 -10.25 7.85 -11.09
CA ASN A 61 -9.42 8.37 -10.00
C ASN A 61 -7.93 8.47 -10.41
N PRO A 62 -7.57 9.29 -11.42
CA PRO A 62 -6.22 9.35 -11.96
C PRO A 62 -5.21 10.02 -11.02
N GLY A 63 -5.68 10.71 -9.97
CA GLY A 63 -4.82 11.30 -8.94
C GLY A 63 -4.17 10.26 -8.02
N VAL A 64 -4.73 9.06 -7.93
CA VAL A 64 -4.17 7.97 -7.13
C VAL A 64 -3.06 7.27 -7.94
N PRO A 65 -1.89 7.00 -7.36
CA PRO A 65 -0.74 6.43 -8.08
C PRO A 65 -0.87 4.90 -8.29
N TRP A 66 -1.96 4.44 -8.93
CA TRP A 66 -2.27 3.02 -9.12
C TRP A 66 -1.10 2.22 -9.73
N SER A 67 -0.51 2.73 -10.81
CA SER A 67 0.61 2.07 -11.50
C SER A 67 1.84 1.92 -10.61
N GLN A 68 2.10 2.88 -9.72
CA GLN A 68 3.24 2.84 -8.81
C GLN A 68 3.02 1.79 -7.72
N MET A 69 1.81 1.71 -7.16
CA MET A 69 1.46 0.67 -6.18
C MET A 69 1.58 -0.75 -6.77
N ILE A 70 1.10 -0.95 -8.00
CA ILE A 70 1.23 -2.22 -8.72
C ILE A 70 2.71 -2.52 -9.01
N GLY A 71 3.48 -1.51 -9.43
CA GLY A 71 4.92 -1.62 -9.68
C GLY A 71 5.70 -2.01 -8.43
N MET A 72 5.41 -1.38 -7.28
CA MET A 72 6.01 -1.70 -5.99
C MET A 72 5.78 -3.16 -5.62
N ARG A 73 4.54 -3.66 -5.76
CA ARG A 73 4.24 -5.09 -5.54
C ARG A 73 5.07 -5.99 -6.45
N ASN A 74 5.25 -5.63 -7.72
CA ASN A 74 6.07 -6.45 -8.63
C ASN A 74 7.53 -6.55 -8.15
N ILE A 75 8.10 -5.43 -7.69
CA ILE A 75 9.47 -5.41 -7.13
C ILE A 75 9.53 -6.26 -5.86
N LEU A 76 8.62 -6.03 -4.90
CA LEU A 76 8.60 -6.75 -3.62
C LEU A 76 8.39 -8.26 -3.76
N THR A 77 7.65 -8.71 -4.79
CA THR A 77 7.39 -10.14 -5.02
C THR A 77 8.45 -10.80 -5.91
N HIS A 78 8.88 -10.16 -7.01
CA HIS A 78 9.73 -10.80 -8.02
C HIS A 78 11.21 -10.45 -7.90
N ASN A 79 11.53 -9.31 -7.30
CA ASN A 79 12.89 -8.82 -7.05
C ASN A 79 13.17 -8.80 -5.54
N TYR A 80 12.61 -9.76 -4.79
CA TYR A 80 12.67 -9.78 -3.32
C TYR A 80 14.11 -9.84 -2.76
N PHE A 81 15.07 -10.33 -3.55
CA PHE A 81 16.49 -10.41 -3.21
C PHE A 81 17.23 -9.06 -3.35
N GLU A 82 16.57 -8.04 -3.92
CA GLU A 82 17.09 -6.69 -4.16
C GLU A 82 16.21 -5.61 -3.49
N ILE A 83 15.43 -5.97 -2.46
CA ILE A 83 14.59 -5.00 -1.77
C ILE A 83 15.46 -3.96 -1.07
N ASP A 84 15.30 -2.71 -1.48
CA ASP A 84 15.87 -1.56 -0.81
C ASP A 84 14.96 -1.12 0.34
N LEU A 85 15.40 -1.36 1.58
CA LEU A 85 14.66 -1.01 2.79
C LEU A 85 14.51 0.51 2.97
N ASP A 86 15.41 1.33 2.39
CA ASP A 86 15.26 2.78 2.40
C ASP A 86 14.06 3.21 1.57
N VAL A 87 13.84 2.55 0.43
CA VAL A 87 12.66 2.78 -0.43
C VAL A 87 11.39 2.31 0.28
N VAL A 88 11.42 1.16 0.97
CA VAL A 88 10.28 0.69 1.77
C VAL A 88 9.91 1.72 2.83
N TRP A 89 10.88 2.20 3.61
CA TRP A 89 10.63 3.22 4.62
C TRP A 89 10.11 4.52 4.02
N LEU A 90 10.70 4.99 2.91
CA LEU A 90 10.26 6.19 2.20
C LEU A 90 8.78 6.12 1.81
N VAL A 91 8.34 5.00 1.25
CA VAL A 91 6.94 4.79 0.87
C VAL A 91 6.03 4.86 2.10
N VAL A 92 6.42 4.18 3.19
CA VAL A 92 5.64 4.18 4.43
C VAL A 92 5.54 5.58 5.05
N GLU A 93 6.65 6.31 5.11
CA GLU A 93 6.72 7.62 5.76
C GLU A 93 6.04 8.72 4.93
N ARG A 94 6.16 8.68 3.60
CA ARG A 94 5.80 9.82 2.73
C ARG A 94 4.61 9.56 1.82
N GLU A 95 4.46 8.34 1.32
CA GLU A 95 3.45 8.05 0.29
C GLU A 95 2.14 7.57 0.90
N LEU A 96 2.19 6.65 1.88
CA LEU A 96 0.97 6.12 2.51
C LEU A 96 0.09 7.18 3.20
N PRO A 97 0.64 8.19 3.91
CA PRO A 97 -0.18 9.25 4.49
C PRO A 97 -0.97 10.05 3.44
N ASN A 98 -0.44 10.17 2.23
CA ASN A 98 -1.11 10.85 1.12
C ASN A 98 -2.11 9.92 0.41
N LEU A 99 -1.86 8.62 0.37
CA LEU A 99 -2.71 7.63 -0.26
C LEU A 99 -4.02 7.40 0.52
N LYS A 100 -3.93 7.25 1.85
CA LYS A 100 -5.07 6.92 2.72
C LYS A 100 -6.31 7.81 2.48
N PRO A 101 -6.23 9.14 2.55
CA PRO A 101 -7.40 10.01 2.35
C PRO A 101 -7.98 9.92 0.94
N GLN A 102 -7.16 9.60 -0.07
CA GLN A 102 -7.67 9.42 -1.44
C GLN A 102 -8.54 8.16 -1.55
N ILE A 103 -8.11 7.05 -0.93
CA ILE A 103 -8.88 5.80 -0.92
C ILE A 103 -10.17 5.94 -0.11
N GLU A 104 -10.12 6.66 1.03
CA GLU A 104 -11.30 6.99 1.82
C GLU A 104 -12.32 7.81 1.01
N ALA A 105 -11.86 8.82 0.25
CA ALA A 105 -12.72 9.62 -0.61
C ALA A 105 -13.41 8.77 -1.69
N ILE A 106 -12.70 7.83 -2.32
CA ILE A 106 -13.29 6.92 -3.33
C ILE A 106 -14.40 6.07 -2.69
N LEU A 107 -14.13 5.47 -1.53
CA LEU A 107 -15.14 4.66 -0.83
C LEU A 107 -16.41 5.44 -0.47
N GLN A 108 -16.28 6.72 -0.13
CA GLN A 108 -17.42 7.60 0.13
C GLN A 108 -18.27 7.84 -1.12
N THR A 109 -17.66 7.87 -2.32
CA THR A 109 -18.41 8.02 -3.59
C THR A 109 -19.11 6.75 -4.05
N LEU A 110 -18.68 5.58 -3.54
CA LEU A 110 -19.25 4.26 -3.85
C LEU A 110 -20.34 3.82 -2.86
N SER A 111 -20.60 4.60 -1.82
CA SER A 111 -21.62 4.36 -0.79
C SER A 111 -22.96 4.96 -1.19
#